data_AF-A0A9E1SCB7-F1
#
_entry.id   AF-A0A9E1SCB7-F1
#
_cell.length_a   1.000
_cell.length_b   1.000
_cell.length_c   1.000
_cell.angle_alpha   90.00
_cell.angle_beta   90.00
_cell.angle_gamma   90.00
#
_symmetry.space_group_name_H-M   'P 1'
#
loop_
_entity.id
_entity.type
_entity.pdbx_description
1 polymer ?
#
loop_
_entity_poly.entity_id
_entity_poly.type
_entity_poly.pdbx_seq_one_letter_code
_entity_poly.pdbx_strand_id
1 'polypeptide(L)'
;MKYILIFLLIPTFGVLYANDGAFYMNGNHLIPVNETQVELSKEILTIKREGRNILIDVDYTFYNPGKAKKVLMGFEAPMPRGAADFIYDRWIMTRNHPYLKGFIVEINGERIPYKADIVNKQAFNSIGSLAGFPQAEIDLLNARYKDSNRVMNGYRTRVLKQDNQLPYREFAYTYVYVNYFDAEFQTGINKVHHTYSFPVSGTNDMPLNFEYILTAANRWANNQIDDFTLVIDMDGFSEFYMPQSFFKGADLWNDVATMKVVDSTKATEWWEEYMNGYMLVRGDGSKKPLVYKQMNFKPKGELRMSNYIDINQAMYWYDYYSELLSDTAVFDVAVHEIAYSFYAHNQDLRYAKDEFTLQVLRNYPFAIRGYPFKNRKLRKYY
;
A
#
# COMPACT_ATOMS: atom_id res chain seq x y z
N MET A 1 34.01 -55.40 -12.90
CA MET A 1 33.75 -53.98 -13.22
C MET A 1 32.34 -53.82 -13.74
N LYS A 2 31.47 -53.19 -12.96
CA LYS A 2 30.32 -52.35 -13.37
C LYS A 2 29.70 -51.83 -12.08
N TYR A 3 30.23 -50.71 -11.60
CA TYR A 3 29.65 -50.00 -10.46
C TYR A 3 28.31 -49.43 -10.91
N ILE A 4 27.22 -49.89 -10.29
CA ILE A 4 25.89 -49.33 -10.48
C ILE A 4 25.85 -48.02 -9.69
N LEU A 5 25.91 -46.89 -10.38
CA LEU A 5 25.61 -45.58 -9.83
C LEU A 5 24.09 -45.44 -9.75
N ILE A 6 23.51 -45.76 -8.60
CA ILE A 6 22.14 -45.36 -8.25
C ILE A 6 22.20 -43.87 -7.90
N PHE A 7 21.74 -43.02 -8.82
CA PHE A 7 21.41 -41.63 -8.49
C PHE A 7 20.19 -41.65 -7.57
N LEU A 8 20.43 -41.53 -6.26
CA LEU A 8 19.42 -41.13 -5.29
C LEU A 8 19.01 -39.69 -5.62
N LEU A 9 17.92 -39.54 -6.38
CA LEU A 9 17.12 -38.32 -6.41
C LEU A 9 16.54 -38.14 -4.99
N ILE A 10 17.31 -37.49 -4.12
CA ILE A 10 16.78 -36.93 -2.89
C ILE A 10 15.85 -35.80 -3.33
N PRO A 11 14.52 -35.90 -3.13
CA PRO A 11 13.69 -34.72 -3.27
C PRO A 11 14.13 -33.81 -2.12
N THR A 12 14.87 -32.77 -2.44
CA THR A 12 15.03 -31.64 -1.51
C THR A 12 13.63 -31.07 -1.34
N PHE A 13 12.92 -31.51 -0.30
CA PHE A 13 11.80 -30.79 0.27
C PHE A 13 12.38 -29.49 0.85
N GLY A 14 12.72 -28.56 -0.03
CA GLY A 14 12.78 -27.17 0.35
C GLY A 14 11.39 -26.85 0.85
N VAL A 15 11.26 -26.52 2.13
CA VAL A 15 10.07 -25.87 2.64
C VAL A 15 9.97 -24.57 1.85
N LEU A 16 9.18 -24.59 0.78
CA LEU A 16 8.77 -23.39 0.09
C LEU A 16 7.87 -22.68 1.07
N TYR A 17 8.43 -21.70 1.77
CA TYR A 17 7.66 -20.75 2.54
C TYR A 17 6.81 -19.96 1.54
N ALA A 18 5.57 -20.38 1.34
CA ALA A 18 4.56 -19.55 0.73
C ALA A 18 4.26 -18.43 1.73
N ASN A 19 4.81 -17.24 1.50
CA ASN A 19 4.41 -16.06 2.23
C ASN A 19 3.16 -15.51 1.55
N ASP A 20 1.99 -15.97 2.02
CA ASP A 20 0.71 -15.59 1.41
C ASP A 20 0.48 -14.07 1.45
N GLY A 21 1.13 -13.34 2.37
CA GLY A 21 1.31 -11.88 2.26
C GLY A 21 2.01 -11.23 3.44
N ALA A 22 2.50 -10.01 3.20
CA ALA A 22 3.17 -9.17 4.19
C ALA A 22 2.56 -7.77 4.20
N PHE A 23 2.19 -7.32 5.40
CA PHE A 23 1.81 -5.95 5.70
C PHE A 23 2.95 -5.27 6.46
N TYR A 24 3.56 -4.25 5.86
CA TYR A 24 4.71 -3.56 6.42
C TYR A 24 4.31 -2.32 7.23
N MET A 25 3.54 -1.41 6.63
CA MET A 25 3.14 -0.13 7.23
C MET A 25 2.08 0.56 6.35
N ASN A 26 1.43 1.59 6.90
CA ASN A 26 0.63 2.57 6.15
C ASN A 26 1.37 3.91 6.06
N GLY A 27 1.02 4.71 5.06
CA GLY A 27 1.33 6.13 5.09
C GLY A 27 0.41 6.90 6.04
N ASN A 28 0.83 8.05 6.54
CA ASN A 28 0.08 8.86 7.49
C ASN A 28 0.55 10.33 7.48
N HIS A 29 -0.27 11.23 8.01
CA HIS A 29 0.10 12.64 8.23
C HIS A 29 0.98 12.79 9.45
N LEU A 30 1.67 13.92 9.50
CA LEU A 30 2.02 14.51 10.78
C LEU A 30 0.76 15.05 11.46
N ILE A 31 0.61 14.74 12.74
CA ILE A 31 -0.56 15.10 13.55
C ILE A 31 -0.13 15.92 14.78
N PRO A 32 -1.00 16.78 15.32
CA PRO A 32 -0.79 17.31 16.65
C PRO A 32 -1.17 16.21 17.67
N VAL A 33 -0.31 15.97 18.66
CA VAL A 33 -0.57 14.96 19.72
C VAL A 33 -1.64 15.47 20.70
N ASN A 34 -1.72 16.78 20.88
CA ASN A 34 -2.72 17.46 21.69
C ASN A 34 -3.46 18.49 20.85
N GLU A 35 -4.64 18.91 21.30
CA GLU A 35 -5.41 19.95 20.63
C GLU A 35 -4.58 21.21 20.37
N THR A 36 -4.81 21.81 19.20
CA THR A 36 -4.08 22.99 18.76
C THR A 36 -4.99 23.90 17.96
N GLN A 37 -4.72 25.20 17.99
CA GLN A 37 -5.31 26.20 17.09
C GLN A 37 -4.60 26.29 15.72
N VAL A 38 -3.58 25.46 15.46
CA VAL A 38 -2.89 25.46 14.16
C VAL A 38 -3.78 24.74 13.14
N GLU A 39 -3.95 25.37 11.98
CA GLU A 39 -4.78 24.92 10.86
C GLU A 39 -3.91 24.35 9.74
N LEU A 40 -4.38 23.28 9.09
CA LEU A 40 -3.73 22.71 7.91
C LEU A 40 -4.33 23.35 6.65
N SER A 41 -3.65 24.39 6.14
CA SER A 41 -4.14 25.17 5.01
C SER A 41 -3.85 24.53 3.65
N LYS A 42 -2.71 23.85 3.49
CA LYS A 42 -2.37 23.19 2.23
C LYS A 42 -1.58 21.92 2.47
N GLU A 43 -1.85 20.93 1.63
CA GLU A 43 -1.06 19.71 1.55
C GLU A 43 -0.83 19.30 0.10
N ILE A 44 0.43 18.99 -0.23
CA ILE A 44 0.80 18.30 -1.46
C ILE A 44 1.37 16.95 -1.05
N LEU A 45 0.56 15.90 -1.14
CA LEU A 45 0.94 14.53 -0.85
C LEU A 45 1.45 13.86 -2.13
N THR A 46 2.73 13.54 -2.16
CA THR A 46 3.35 12.78 -3.24
C THR A 46 3.62 11.34 -2.79
N ILE A 47 3.10 10.40 -3.57
CA ILE A 47 3.26 8.96 -3.39
C ILE A 47 4.01 8.46 -4.61
N LYS A 48 5.24 8.00 -4.41
CA LYS A 48 6.11 7.58 -5.49
C LYS A 48 6.58 6.15 -5.29
N ARG A 49 6.44 5.31 -6.32
CA ARG A 49 7.01 3.97 -6.30
C ARG A 49 8.49 4.02 -6.69
N GLU A 50 9.34 3.47 -5.81
CA GLU A 50 10.78 3.33 -6.03
C GLU A 50 11.18 1.87 -5.85
N GLY A 51 11.15 1.13 -6.97
CA GLY A 51 11.38 -0.31 -6.97
C GLY A 51 10.33 -1.07 -6.14
N ARG A 52 10.76 -1.61 -5.00
CA ARG A 52 9.89 -2.34 -4.05
C ARG A 52 9.35 -1.46 -2.91
N ASN A 53 9.75 -0.19 -2.85
CA ASN A 53 9.31 0.74 -1.83
C ASN A 53 8.31 1.75 -2.38
N ILE A 54 7.55 2.35 -1.47
CA ILE A 54 6.85 3.61 -1.66
C ILE A 54 7.62 4.68 -0.90
N LEU A 55 7.96 5.75 -1.60
CA LEU A 55 8.37 7.03 -1.04
C LEU A 55 7.13 7.89 -0.86
N ILE A 56 6.98 8.43 0.34
CA ILE A 56 6.01 9.46 0.66
C ILE A 56 6.79 10.76 0.86
N ASP A 57 6.35 11.80 0.18
CA ASP A 57 6.90 13.14 0.28
C ASP A 57 5.74 14.12 0.40
N VAL A 58 5.73 14.93 1.46
CA VAL A 58 4.60 15.79 1.79
C VAL A 58 5.06 17.20 2.09
N ASP A 59 4.55 18.15 1.33
CA ASP A 59 4.65 19.58 1.61
C ASP A 59 3.38 20.08 2.27
N TYR A 60 3.49 20.52 3.52
CA TYR A 60 2.41 21.14 4.26
C TYR A 60 2.60 22.66 4.33
N THR A 61 1.48 23.39 4.28
CA THR A 61 1.40 24.77 4.75
C THR A 61 0.41 24.82 5.90
N PHE A 62 0.91 25.23 7.06
CA PHE A 62 0.12 25.43 8.26
C PHE A 62 -0.08 26.91 8.54
N TYR A 63 -1.20 27.25 9.16
CA TYR A 63 -1.49 28.59 9.64
C TYR A 63 -1.68 28.58 11.16
N ASN A 64 -0.92 29.40 11.87
CA ASN A 64 -1.08 29.62 13.30
C ASN A 64 -1.72 31.00 13.52
N PRO A 65 -3.02 31.09 13.88
CA PRO A 65 -3.71 32.36 14.10
C PRO A 65 -3.26 33.08 15.39
N GLY A 66 -2.58 32.35 16.29
CA GLY A 66 -2.17 32.85 17.59
C GLY A 66 -0.71 33.32 17.64
N LYS A 67 -0.22 33.50 18.86
CA LYS A 67 1.21 33.75 19.11
C LYS A 67 2.05 32.53 18.75
N ALA A 68 3.35 32.74 18.56
CA ALA A 68 4.30 31.66 18.40
C ALA A 68 4.19 30.65 19.56
N LYS A 69 4.22 29.36 19.24
CA LYS A 69 4.05 28.28 20.23
C LYS A 69 4.73 27.00 19.78
N LYS A 70 5.03 26.13 20.75
CA LYS A 70 5.43 24.76 20.50
C LYS A 70 4.21 23.85 20.43
N VAL A 71 4.15 23.00 19.42
CA VAL A 71 3.15 21.95 19.25
C VAL A 71 3.89 20.62 19.28
N LEU A 72 3.50 19.74 20.19
CA LEU A 72 3.97 18.36 20.17
C LEU A 72 3.32 17.65 18.98
N MET A 73 4.14 17.26 18.00
CA MET A 73 3.70 16.57 16.80
C MET A 73 4.08 15.09 16.84
N GLY A 74 3.28 14.28 16.16
CA GLY A 74 3.46 12.83 16.08
C GLY A 74 3.27 12.31 14.66
N PHE A 75 3.79 11.12 14.41
CA PHE A 75 3.56 10.31 13.22
C PHE A 75 3.29 8.87 13.67
N GLU A 76 2.09 8.37 13.42
CA GLU A 76 1.69 7.00 13.76
C GLU A 76 2.02 6.01 12.64
N ALA A 77 2.78 4.98 12.96
CA ALA A 77 3.10 3.85 12.09
C ALA A 77 2.53 2.55 12.69
N PRO A 78 1.51 1.93 12.06
CA PRO A 78 0.94 0.67 12.52
C PRO A 78 1.97 -0.46 12.61
N MET A 79 1.75 -1.40 13.53
CA MET A 79 2.57 -2.60 13.65
C MET A 79 2.53 -3.44 12.37
N PRO A 80 3.65 -4.02 11.90
CA PRO A 80 3.68 -4.95 10.76
C PRO A 80 2.90 -6.25 11.02
N ARG A 81 2.27 -6.86 10.01
CA ARG A 81 1.37 -8.04 10.14
C ARG A 81 1.41 -8.96 8.90
N GLY A 82 0.91 -10.20 8.97
CA GLY A 82 0.93 -11.14 7.82
C GLY A 82 0.35 -12.54 8.13
N ALA A 83 -0.03 -13.29 7.08
CA ALA A 83 -0.81 -14.54 7.15
C ALA A 83 -0.05 -15.76 7.67
N ALA A 84 1.26 -15.81 7.45
CA ALA A 84 2.18 -16.61 8.27
C ALA A 84 2.77 -15.62 9.26
N ASP A 85 2.44 -15.77 10.55
CA ASP A 85 2.86 -14.92 11.67
C ASP A 85 4.13 -14.15 11.33
N PHE A 86 3.95 -12.85 11.07
CA PHE A 86 4.99 -11.93 10.63
C PHE A 86 6.30 -12.33 11.27
N ILE A 87 7.20 -12.90 10.46
CA ILE A 87 8.33 -13.72 10.88
C ILE A 87 9.01 -13.14 12.14
N TYR A 88 8.49 -13.51 13.31
CA TYR A 88 9.06 -13.18 14.59
C TYR A 88 10.44 -13.83 14.71
N ASP A 89 10.64 -14.90 13.94
CA ASP A 89 11.88 -15.65 13.86
C ASP A 89 13.08 -14.85 13.31
N ARG A 90 12.89 -13.59 12.90
CA ARG A 90 13.99 -12.75 12.38
C ARG A 90 13.91 -11.29 12.77
N TRP A 91 12.84 -10.85 13.44
CA TRP A 91 12.65 -9.45 13.77
C TRP A 91 12.93 -9.15 15.23
N ILE A 92 13.87 -8.23 15.48
CA ILE A 92 14.12 -7.67 16.81
C ILE A 92 13.25 -6.42 16.94
N MET A 93 12.32 -6.45 17.89
CA MET A 93 11.50 -5.29 18.22
C MET A 93 12.38 -4.23 18.90
N THR A 94 12.31 -3.01 18.40
CA THR A 94 12.97 -1.84 18.98
C THR A 94 11.93 -0.73 19.11
N ARG A 95 12.31 0.46 19.61
CA ARG A 95 11.40 1.62 19.61
C ARG A 95 11.22 2.24 18.21
N ASN A 96 12.05 1.87 17.25
CA ASN A 96 11.94 2.33 15.87
C ASN A 96 11.11 1.35 15.04
N HIS A 97 10.24 1.89 14.19
CA HIS A 97 9.50 1.07 13.25
C HIS A 97 10.47 0.41 12.26
N PRO A 98 10.44 -0.93 12.08
CA PRO A 98 11.47 -1.65 11.33
C PRO A 98 11.55 -1.29 9.85
N TYR A 99 10.40 -0.93 9.26
CA TYR A 99 10.27 -0.64 7.83
C TYR A 99 10.18 0.85 7.51
N LEU A 100 10.13 1.72 8.53
CA LEU A 100 10.16 3.15 8.30
C LEU A 100 11.61 3.55 7.99
N LYS A 101 11.84 4.09 6.80
CA LYS A 101 13.17 4.50 6.33
C LYS A 101 13.14 5.96 5.88
N GLY A 102 14.25 6.66 6.11
CA GLY A 102 14.39 8.04 5.66
C GLY A 102 13.37 9.01 6.24
N PHE A 103 12.88 8.78 7.46
CA PHE A 103 11.95 9.70 8.13
C PHE A 103 12.66 11.03 8.43
N ILE A 104 12.24 12.09 7.74
CA ILE A 104 12.78 13.44 7.86
C ILE A 104 11.61 14.39 8.00
N VAL A 105 11.72 15.33 8.94
CA VAL A 105 10.81 16.45 9.08
C VAL A 105 11.62 17.74 9.08
N GLU A 106 11.20 18.70 8.27
CA GLU A 106 11.76 20.04 8.23
C GLU A 106 10.65 21.06 8.46
N ILE A 107 10.89 22.04 9.32
CA ILE A 107 9.94 23.11 9.64
C ILE A 107 10.63 24.44 9.38
N ASN A 108 10.03 25.26 8.52
CA ASN A 108 10.56 26.56 8.10
C ASN A 108 12.02 26.48 7.61
N GLY A 109 12.40 25.37 6.96
CA GLY A 109 13.76 25.12 6.45
C GLY A 109 14.73 24.52 7.48
N GLU A 110 14.30 24.25 8.71
CA GLU A 110 15.12 23.64 9.74
C GLU A 110 14.72 22.18 9.98
N ARG A 111 15.71 21.27 9.95
CA ARG A 111 15.50 19.85 10.20
C ARG A 111 15.28 19.57 11.69
N ILE A 112 14.19 18.87 12.01
CA ILE A 112 13.77 18.62 13.38
C ILE A 112 14.18 17.20 13.82
N PRO A 113 14.89 17.05 14.95
CA PRO A 113 15.14 15.73 15.53
C PRO A 113 13.87 15.17 16.16
N TYR A 114 13.70 13.85 16.08
CA TYR A 114 12.54 13.15 16.63
C TYR A 114 12.95 12.07 17.63
N LYS A 115 11.99 11.69 18.47
CA LYS A 115 12.05 10.49 19.31
C LYS A 115 11.09 9.44 18.74
N ALA A 116 11.39 8.18 18.96
CA ALA A 116 10.54 7.06 18.56
C ALA A 116 10.15 6.23 19.78
N ASP A 117 8.89 5.79 19.83
CA ASP A 117 8.39 4.89 20.86
C ASP A 117 7.26 3.98 20.35
N ILE A 118 6.90 2.98 21.14
CA ILE A 118 5.68 2.19 20.95
C ILE A 118 4.70 2.63 22.03
N VAL A 119 3.51 3.07 21.66
CA VAL A 119 2.52 3.59 22.62
C VAL A 119 1.18 2.88 22.47
N ASN A 120 0.36 2.92 23.52
CA ASN A 120 -1.02 2.46 23.41
C ASN A 120 -1.79 3.37 22.45
N LYS A 121 -2.32 2.81 21.36
CA LYS A 121 -2.97 3.56 20.29
C LYS A 121 -4.17 4.35 20.79
N GLN A 122 -4.99 3.79 21.67
CA GLN A 122 -6.17 4.47 22.18
C GLN A 122 -5.80 5.65 23.07
N ALA A 123 -4.89 5.45 24.04
CA ALA A 123 -4.46 6.50 24.95
C ALA A 123 -3.70 7.63 24.22
N PHE A 124 -2.90 7.28 23.22
CA PHE A 124 -2.25 8.28 22.37
C PHE A 124 -3.29 9.12 21.62
N ASN A 125 -4.31 8.49 21.03
CA ASN A 125 -5.32 9.19 20.24
C ASN A 125 -6.36 9.95 21.07
N SER A 126 -6.62 9.55 22.32
CA SER A 126 -7.64 10.19 23.17
C SER A 126 -7.09 11.29 24.06
N ILE A 127 -5.88 11.12 24.60
CA ILE A 127 -5.29 12.04 25.59
C ILE A 127 -3.84 12.42 25.27
N GLY A 128 -3.32 12.05 24.10
CA GLY A 128 -1.94 12.35 23.72
C GLY A 128 -0.88 11.63 24.56
N SER A 129 -1.24 10.49 25.17
CA SER A 129 -0.31 9.76 26.05
C SER A 129 0.87 9.19 25.26
N LEU A 130 2.06 9.65 25.60
CA LEU A 130 3.35 9.11 25.15
C LEU A 130 3.93 8.11 26.16
N ALA A 131 3.09 7.51 27.01
CA ALA A 131 3.52 6.43 27.89
C ALA A 131 3.95 5.22 27.03
N GLY A 132 5.26 5.11 26.85
CA GLY A 132 5.88 4.06 26.04
C GLY A 132 5.62 2.67 26.61
N PHE A 133 5.58 1.69 25.72
CA PHE A 133 5.50 0.29 26.07
C PHE A 133 6.74 -0.09 26.90
N PRO A 134 6.58 -0.80 28.04
CA PRO A 134 7.70 -1.03 28.95
C PRO A 134 8.87 -1.72 28.27
N GLN A 135 10.10 -1.24 28.50
CA GLN A 135 11.29 -1.83 27.89
C GLN A 135 11.46 -3.31 28.27
N ALA A 136 11.14 -3.66 29.51
CA ALA A 136 11.19 -5.05 29.98
C ALA A 136 10.28 -5.98 29.15
N GLU A 137 9.13 -5.50 28.69
CA GLU A 137 8.22 -6.28 27.83
C GLU A 137 8.79 -6.44 26.40
N ILE A 138 9.43 -5.39 25.86
CA ILE A 138 10.17 -5.47 24.59
C ILE A 138 11.29 -6.52 24.70
N ASP A 139 12.07 -6.48 25.77
CA ASP A 139 13.19 -7.39 26.01
C ASP A 139 12.71 -8.84 26.17
N LEU A 140 11.59 -9.06 26.86
CA LEU A 140 10.95 -10.37 27.00
C LEU A 140 10.47 -10.91 25.64
N LEU A 141 9.82 -10.09 24.81
CA LEU A 141 9.38 -10.48 23.46
C LEU A 141 10.58 -10.86 22.58
N ASN A 142 11.67 -10.08 22.63
CA ASN A 142 12.90 -10.35 21.89
C ASN A 142 13.68 -11.57 22.39
N ALA A 143 13.63 -11.88 23.69
CA ALA A 143 14.27 -13.06 24.24
C ALA A 143 13.57 -14.35 23.79
N ARG A 144 12.23 -14.35 23.83
CA ARG A 144 11.39 -15.49 23.41
C ARG A 144 11.55 -15.85 21.95
N TYR A 145 11.86 -14.86 21.10
CA TYR A 145 12.25 -15.10 19.72
C TYR A 145 13.37 -16.16 19.61
N LYS A 146 14.41 -16.09 20.45
CA LYS A 146 15.54 -17.04 20.39
C LYS A 146 15.16 -18.47 20.76
N ASP A 147 14.06 -18.65 21.49
CA ASP A 147 13.53 -19.96 21.91
C ASP A 147 12.51 -20.55 20.92
N SER A 148 12.05 -19.75 19.94
CA SER A 148 10.93 -20.06 19.02
C SER A 148 11.27 -20.96 17.83
N ASN A 149 12.36 -21.72 17.87
CA ASN A 149 12.56 -22.90 16.99
C ASN A 149 11.51 -24.02 17.19
N ARG A 150 10.41 -23.73 17.90
CA ARG A 150 9.26 -24.59 18.12
C ARG A 150 8.01 -23.79 17.79
N VAL A 151 7.14 -24.41 17.00
CA VAL A 151 5.80 -23.95 16.55
C VAL A 151 5.81 -23.24 15.20
N MET A 152 6.11 -24.05 14.18
CA MET A 152 5.74 -23.85 12.80
C MET A 152 4.36 -24.51 12.60
N ASN A 153 3.47 -23.84 11.86
CA ASN A 153 2.09 -24.20 11.53
C ASN A 153 1.02 -23.76 12.54
N GLY A 154 0.05 -23.00 12.03
CA GLY A 154 -1.20 -22.59 12.66
C GLY A 154 -2.15 -23.75 13.05
N TYR A 155 -1.62 -24.89 13.46
CA TYR A 155 -2.34 -25.94 14.16
C TYR A 155 -1.75 -26.05 15.56
N ARG A 156 -2.52 -25.57 16.54
CA ARG A 156 -2.21 -25.59 17.99
C ARG A 156 -1.47 -26.88 18.40
N THR A 157 -0.34 -26.75 19.09
CA THR A 157 0.03 -27.70 20.15
C THR A 157 0.67 -26.98 21.34
N ARG A 158 -0.11 -26.92 22.43
CA ARG A 158 0.21 -26.48 23.80
C ARG A 158 0.60 -25.00 23.98
N VAL A 159 -0.41 -24.22 24.36
CA VAL A 159 -0.24 -23.04 25.22
C VAL A 159 0.62 -23.46 26.41
N LEU A 160 1.81 -22.87 26.58
CA LEU A 160 2.55 -22.97 27.84
C LEU A 160 1.61 -22.46 28.92
N LYS A 161 1.33 -23.31 29.91
CA LYS A 161 0.15 -23.27 30.80
C LYS A 161 0.17 -22.12 31.82
N GLN A 162 0.84 -21.00 31.54
CA GLN A 162 1.12 -19.96 32.53
C GLN A 162 1.39 -18.54 32.01
N ASP A 163 0.93 -18.15 30.82
CA ASP A 163 1.07 -16.76 30.38
C ASP A 163 -0.29 -16.07 30.24
N ASN A 164 -0.59 -15.16 31.17
CA ASN A 164 -1.65 -14.15 31.05
C ASN A 164 -1.28 -13.07 30.00
N GLN A 165 -0.72 -13.47 28.86
CA GLN A 165 -0.14 -12.55 27.88
C GLN A 165 -1.13 -12.21 26.76
N LEU A 166 -1.09 -10.94 26.34
CA LEU A 166 -1.82 -10.45 25.16
C LEU A 166 -1.31 -11.18 23.92
N PRO A 167 -2.15 -11.92 23.18
CA PRO A 167 -1.80 -12.47 21.87
C PRO A 167 -1.22 -11.40 20.95
N TYR A 168 -0.23 -11.72 20.10
CA TYR A 168 0.37 -10.70 19.22
C TYR A 168 -0.67 -9.96 18.39
N ARG A 169 -1.66 -10.69 17.87
CA ARG A 169 -2.77 -10.07 17.15
C ARG A 169 -3.36 -8.91 17.96
N GLU A 170 -3.72 -9.14 19.22
CA GLU A 170 -4.23 -8.09 20.11
C GLU A 170 -3.21 -6.99 20.37
N PHE A 171 -1.95 -7.33 20.64
CA PHE A 171 -0.88 -6.34 20.79
C PHE A 171 -0.75 -5.42 19.57
N ALA A 172 -0.73 -6.00 18.37
CA ALA A 172 -0.59 -5.27 17.11
C ALA A 172 -1.75 -4.32 16.84
N TYR A 173 -2.95 -4.61 17.35
CA TYR A 173 -4.12 -3.72 17.27
C TYR A 173 -4.19 -2.70 18.43
N THR A 174 -3.53 -2.99 19.55
CA THR A 174 -3.53 -2.15 20.76
C THR A 174 -2.43 -1.10 20.75
N TYR A 175 -1.27 -1.42 20.17
CA TYR A 175 -0.08 -0.59 20.19
C TYR A 175 0.31 -0.12 18.78
N VAL A 176 0.98 1.03 18.73
CA VAL A 176 1.41 1.69 17.49
C VAL A 176 2.79 2.30 17.69
N TYR A 177 3.61 2.32 16.64
CA TYR A 177 4.85 3.09 16.67
C TYR A 177 4.54 4.57 16.48
N VAL A 178 5.19 5.42 17.27
CA VAL A 178 5.06 6.88 17.13
C VAL A 178 6.44 7.50 17.04
N ASN A 179 6.67 8.27 15.99
CA ASN A 179 7.76 9.23 15.95
C ASN A 179 7.20 10.59 16.36
N TYR A 180 7.79 11.25 17.36
CA TYR A 180 7.28 12.51 17.91
C TYR A 180 8.39 13.53 18.16
N PHE A 181 8.03 14.80 18.08
CA PHE A 181 8.94 15.93 18.22
C PHE A 181 8.18 17.21 18.58
N ASP A 182 8.87 18.16 19.19
CA ASP A 182 8.34 19.51 19.38
C ASP A 182 8.55 20.34 18.11
N ALA A 183 7.48 20.94 17.62
CA ALA A 183 7.48 21.82 16.45
C ALA A 183 7.18 23.26 16.86
N GLU A 184 8.07 24.19 16.52
CA GLU A 184 7.83 25.61 16.77
C GLU A 184 7.07 26.25 15.61
N PHE A 185 5.83 26.65 15.87
CA PHE A 185 4.99 27.39 14.92
C PHE A 185 5.07 28.87 15.23
N GLN A 186 5.58 29.66 14.29
CA GLN A 186 5.50 31.11 14.34
C GLN A 186 4.07 31.59 14.09
N THR A 187 3.73 32.82 14.46
CA THR A 187 2.45 33.43 14.08
C THR A 187 2.36 33.51 12.55
N GLY A 188 1.21 33.14 11.99
CA GLY A 188 0.98 33.13 10.55
C GLY A 188 1.41 31.83 9.87
N ILE A 189 2.01 31.94 8.69
CA ILE A 189 2.31 30.81 7.80
C ILE A 189 3.57 30.08 8.28
N ASN A 190 3.48 28.76 8.35
CA ASN A 190 4.60 27.86 8.60
C ASN A 190 4.67 26.80 7.50
N LYS A 191 5.88 26.53 7.00
CA LYS A 191 6.13 25.52 5.96
C LYS A 191 6.71 24.28 6.61
N VAL A 192 6.13 23.12 6.33
CA VAL A 192 6.62 21.85 6.88
C VAL A 192 6.78 20.87 5.74
N HIS A 193 7.95 20.24 5.66
CA HIS A 193 8.23 19.16 4.73
C HIS A 193 8.43 17.86 5.50
N HIS A 194 7.88 16.77 4.99
CA HIS A 194 7.94 15.45 5.61
C HIS A 194 8.17 14.39 4.54
N THR A 195 9.21 13.60 4.70
CA THR A 195 9.52 12.50 3.76
C THR A 195 9.87 11.23 4.51
N TYR A 196 9.46 10.09 3.96
CA TYR A 196 9.77 8.76 4.47
C TYR A 196 9.46 7.70 3.40
N SER A 197 10.02 6.51 3.54
CA SER A 197 9.75 5.38 2.66
C SER A 197 9.57 4.09 3.44
N PHE A 198 8.86 3.15 2.81
CA PHE A 198 8.66 1.81 3.33
C PHE A 198 8.37 0.81 2.18
N PRO A 199 8.58 -0.50 2.38
CA PRO A 199 8.25 -1.50 1.36
C PRO A 199 6.75 -1.55 1.09
N VAL A 200 6.39 -1.80 -0.17
CA VAL A 200 5.00 -2.03 -0.57
C VAL A 200 4.46 -3.27 0.15
N SER A 201 3.35 -3.12 0.86
CA SER A 201 2.60 -4.25 1.43
C SER A 201 1.83 -4.99 0.33
N GLY A 202 1.56 -6.28 0.51
CA GLY A 202 0.81 -7.07 -0.46
C GLY A 202 0.74 -8.56 -0.13
N THR A 203 -0.03 -9.27 -0.92
CA THR A 203 -0.09 -10.74 -0.98
C THR A 203 0.42 -11.21 -2.33
N ASN A 204 0.59 -12.52 -2.52
CA ASN A 204 0.87 -13.06 -3.86
C ASN A 204 -0.24 -12.67 -4.86
N ASP A 205 -1.47 -12.57 -4.37
CA ASP A 205 -2.67 -12.29 -5.16
C ASP A 205 -2.98 -10.78 -5.26
N MET A 206 -2.34 -9.97 -4.41
CA MET A 206 -2.52 -8.52 -4.34
C MET A 206 -1.15 -7.84 -4.11
N PRO A 207 -0.29 -7.72 -5.14
CA PRO A 207 1.11 -7.30 -4.98
C PRO A 207 1.30 -5.82 -4.64
N LEU A 208 0.22 -5.04 -4.72
CA LEU A 208 0.10 -3.69 -4.18
C LEU A 208 -1.10 -3.68 -3.25
N ASN A 209 -0.85 -3.41 -1.98
CA ASN A 209 -1.84 -3.02 -1.01
C ASN A 209 -1.28 -1.82 -0.24
N PHE A 210 -1.71 -0.64 -0.64
CA PHE A 210 -1.21 0.61 -0.08
C PHE A 210 -2.37 1.37 0.56
N GLU A 211 -2.14 1.89 1.76
CA GLU A 211 -3.07 2.76 2.46
C GLU A 211 -2.34 4.00 2.99
N TYR A 212 -2.98 5.15 2.89
CA TYR A 212 -2.57 6.41 3.51
C TYR A 212 -3.71 6.98 4.34
N ILE A 213 -3.46 7.21 5.63
CA ILE A 213 -4.48 7.63 6.60
C ILE A 213 -4.76 9.13 6.46
N LEU A 214 -5.71 9.52 5.60
CA LEU A 214 -6.09 10.90 5.36
C LEU A 214 -6.94 11.52 6.47
N THR A 215 -7.73 10.72 7.18
CA THR A 215 -8.59 11.24 8.26
C THR A 215 -7.81 11.83 9.42
N ALA A 216 -6.51 11.52 9.53
CA ALA A 216 -5.60 12.11 10.50
C ALA A 216 -5.49 13.64 10.36
N ALA A 217 -5.69 14.20 9.16
CA ALA A 217 -5.73 15.63 8.92
C ALA A 217 -6.83 16.35 9.73
N ASN A 218 -7.91 15.64 10.07
CA ASN A 218 -9.02 16.21 10.84
C ASN A 218 -8.64 16.55 12.29
N ARG A 219 -7.45 16.18 12.77
CA ARG A 219 -6.93 16.53 14.10
C ARG A 219 -6.40 17.97 14.18
N TRP A 220 -6.18 18.63 13.05
CA TRP A 220 -5.82 20.04 12.99
C TRP A 220 -7.04 20.93 13.20
N ALA A 221 -6.84 22.19 13.59
CA ALA A 221 -7.89 23.07 14.10
C ALA A 221 -9.07 23.28 13.12
N ASN A 222 -8.78 23.34 11.82
CA ASN A 222 -9.77 23.52 10.77
C ASN A 222 -10.53 22.22 10.42
N ASN A 223 -10.15 21.06 10.98
CA ASN A 223 -10.77 19.75 10.73
C ASN A 223 -10.89 19.41 9.22
N GLN A 224 -9.97 19.91 8.41
CA GLN A 224 -9.95 19.77 6.95
C GLN A 224 -8.56 20.12 6.40
N ILE A 225 -8.38 19.97 5.09
CA ILE A 225 -7.27 20.51 4.32
C ILE A 225 -7.85 21.55 3.34
N ASP A 226 -7.44 22.82 3.44
CA ASP A 226 -8.10 23.87 2.63
C ASP A 226 -7.74 23.75 1.12
N ASP A 227 -6.50 23.37 0.80
CA ASP A 227 -5.99 23.11 -0.55
C ASP A 227 -5.23 21.77 -0.56
N PHE A 228 -5.87 20.71 -1.07
CA PHE A 228 -5.30 19.38 -1.14
C PHE A 228 -4.89 19.02 -2.57
N THR A 229 -3.65 18.56 -2.73
CA THR A 229 -3.15 17.95 -3.95
C THR A 229 -2.59 16.57 -3.63
N LEU A 230 -3.05 15.54 -4.33
CA LEU A 230 -2.48 14.19 -4.31
C LEU A 230 -1.77 13.93 -5.63
N VAL A 231 -0.53 13.48 -5.55
CA VAL A 231 0.35 13.13 -6.68
C VAL A 231 0.72 11.65 -6.55
N ILE A 232 0.31 10.83 -7.50
CA ILE A 232 0.60 9.40 -7.55
C ILE A 232 1.55 9.15 -8.74
N ASP A 233 2.80 8.85 -8.42
CA ASP A 233 3.85 8.46 -9.37
C ASP A 233 4.19 6.97 -9.22
N MET A 234 3.64 6.14 -10.09
CA MET A 234 3.85 4.70 -10.06
C MET A 234 4.80 4.22 -11.17
N ASP A 235 5.75 5.07 -11.60
CA ASP A 235 6.72 4.80 -12.68
C ASP A 235 6.07 4.53 -14.06
N GLY A 236 4.87 5.09 -14.28
CA GLY A 236 4.16 5.09 -15.56
C GLY A 236 3.48 3.78 -15.97
N PHE A 237 3.87 2.63 -15.40
CA PHE A 237 3.24 1.34 -15.67
C PHE A 237 2.60 0.78 -14.40
N SER A 238 1.34 1.14 -14.18
CA SER A 238 0.56 0.64 -13.07
C SER A 238 -0.89 0.43 -13.47
N GLU A 239 -1.47 -0.64 -12.94
CA GLU A 239 -2.92 -0.80 -12.82
C GLU A 239 -3.22 -1.00 -11.36
N PHE A 240 -4.21 -0.25 -10.86
CA PHE A 240 -4.67 -0.36 -9.48
C PHE A 240 -6.11 0.15 -9.37
N TYR A 241 -6.78 -0.36 -8.35
CA TYR A 241 -8.12 -0.01 -7.93
C TYR A 241 -8.00 1.02 -6.81
N MET A 242 -8.89 2.01 -6.83
CA MET A 242 -9.12 2.95 -5.73
C MET A 242 -10.60 2.97 -5.39
N PRO A 243 -11.01 2.75 -4.13
CA PRO A 243 -12.40 2.91 -3.73
C PRO A 243 -12.88 4.35 -4.00
N GLN A 244 -14.15 4.52 -4.36
CA GLN A 244 -14.77 5.85 -4.45
C GLN A 244 -15.12 6.37 -3.06
N SER A 245 -14.09 6.60 -2.23
CA SER A 245 -14.24 7.13 -0.88
C SER A 245 -14.59 8.62 -0.93
N PHE A 246 -13.59 9.49 -1.08
CA PHE A 246 -13.75 10.92 -1.27
C PHE A 246 -13.41 11.37 -2.69
N PHE A 247 -12.89 10.47 -3.52
CA PHE A 247 -12.73 10.68 -4.96
C PHE A 247 -14.05 10.37 -5.66
N LYS A 248 -14.66 11.37 -6.30
CA LYS A 248 -15.90 11.20 -7.07
C LYS A 248 -15.64 11.46 -8.54
N GLY A 249 -15.81 10.43 -9.35
CA GLY A 249 -15.56 10.51 -10.80
C GLY A 249 -14.11 10.86 -11.14
N ALA A 250 -13.89 11.30 -12.38
CA ALA A 250 -12.56 11.63 -12.92
C ALA A 250 -12.29 13.15 -13.02
N ASP A 251 -13.29 14.01 -12.76
CA ASP A 251 -13.24 15.45 -13.09
C ASP A 251 -12.15 16.25 -12.36
N LEU A 252 -11.74 15.77 -11.17
CA LEU A 252 -10.70 16.41 -10.36
C LEU A 252 -9.30 15.82 -10.59
N TRP A 253 -9.18 14.90 -11.54
CA TRP A 253 -7.94 14.24 -11.93
C TRP A 253 -7.39 14.83 -13.24
N ASN A 254 -6.10 14.64 -13.51
CA ASN A 254 -5.49 14.98 -14.79
C ASN A 254 -5.57 13.82 -15.81
N ASP A 255 -5.47 14.16 -17.10
CA ASP A 255 -5.66 13.21 -18.22
C ASP A 255 -4.40 12.38 -18.55
N VAL A 256 -3.72 11.81 -17.54
CA VAL A 256 -2.49 11.01 -17.72
C VAL A 256 -2.66 9.53 -17.38
N ALA A 257 -3.90 9.11 -17.17
CA ALA A 257 -4.27 7.72 -16.98
C ALA A 257 -5.66 7.48 -17.58
N THR A 258 -5.90 6.25 -18.03
CA THR A 258 -7.27 5.82 -18.29
C THR A 258 -7.92 5.48 -16.95
N MET A 259 -9.08 6.08 -16.67
CA MET A 259 -9.83 5.86 -15.44
C MET A 259 -11.21 5.32 -15.79
N LYS A 260 -11.49 4.07 -15.40
CA LYS A 260 -12.84 3.50 -15.47
C LYS A 260 -13.50 3.64 -14.10
N VAL A 261 -14.53 4.48 -14.04
CA VAL A 261 -15.33 4.71 -12.84
C VAL A 261 -16.44 3.67 -12.80
N VAL A 262 -16.49 2.86 -11.74
CA VAL A 262 -17.50 1.82 -11.51
C VAL A 262 -18.35 2.23 -10.30
N ASP A 263 -19.65 2.43 -10.53
CA ASP A 263 -20.60 2.76 -9.46
C ASP A 263 -20.94 1.55 -8.57
N SER A 264 -21.52 1.82 -7.39
CA SER A 264 -21.87 0.78 -6.41
C SER A 264 -22.89 -0.25 -6.92
N THR A 265 -23.74 0.09 -7.89
CA THR A 265 -24.76 -0.83 -8.43
C THR A 265 -24.15 -1.88 -9.37
N LYS A 266 -22.95 -1.60 -9.88
CA LYS A 266 -22.18 -2.46 -10.79
C LYS A 266 -20.91 -3.01 -10.13
N ALA A 267 -20.64 -2.65 -8.89
CA ALA A 267 -19.51 -3.18 -8.14
C ALA A 267 -19.81 -4.63 -7.74
N THR A 268 -18.96 -5.56 -8.18
CA THR A 268 -19.08 -7.00 -7.92
C THR A 268 -17.85 -7.53 -7.19
N GLU A 269 -17.17 -6.69 -6.42
CA GLU A 269 -15.92 -7.05 -5.76
C GLU A 269 -16.12 -7.74 -4.41
N TRP A 270 -15.21 -8.65 -4.07
CA TRP A 270 -15.26 -9.43 -2.83
C TRP A 270 -15.01 -8.60 -1.55
N TRP A 271 -14.63 -7.34 -1.70
CA TRP A 271 -14.30 -6.44 -0.60
C TRP A 271 -15.39 -5.38 -0.45
N GLU A 272 -15.97 -5.31 0.75
CA GLU A 272 -17.07 -4.39 1.08
C GLU A 272 -16.79 -2.92 0.72
N GLU A 273 -15.52 -2.50 0.79
CA GLU A 273 -15.13 -1.12 0.46
C GLU A 273 -15.23 -0.81 -1.04
N TYR A 274 -15.00 -1.79 -1.91
CA TYR A 274 -15.13 -1.65 -3.37
C TYR A 274 -16.57 -1.87 -3.85
N MET A 275 -17.41 -2.55 -3.06
CA MET A 275 -18.86 -2.68 -3.31
C MET A 275 -19.60 -1.34 -3.34
N ASN A 276 -19.01 -0.30 -2.76
CA ASN A 276 -19.55 1.07 -2.81
C ASN A 276 -19.08 1.85 -4.06
N GLY A 277 -18.46 1.18 -5.02
CA GLY A 277 -17.90 1.75 -6.24
C GLY A 277 -16.41 2.03 -6.13
N TYR A 278 -15.74 2.02 -7.28
CA TYR A 278 -14.29 2.18 -7.38
C TYR A 278 -13.87 2.83 -8.69
N MET A 279 -12.59 3.18 -8.78
CA MET A 279 -11.92 3.61 -10.00
C MET A 279 -10.82 2.61 -10.33
N LEU A 280 -10.87 2.06 -11.54
CA LEU A 280 -9.76 1.31 -12.12
C LEU A 280 -8.87 2.29 -12.87
N VAL A 281 -7.65 2.46 -12.40
CA VAL A 281 -6.65 3.34 -12.99
C VAL A 281 -5.66 2.51 -13.79
N ARG A 282 -5.39 2.93 -15.03
CA ARG A 282 -4.35 2.35 -15.90
C ARG A 282 -3.44 3.46 -16.40
N GLY A 283 -2.16 3.39 -16.04
CA GLY A 283 -1.14 4.32 -16.54
C GLY A 283 -0.98 4.22 -18.06
N ASP A 284 -0.73 5.35 -18.72
CA ASP A 284 -0.56 5.43 -20.18
C ASP A 284 0.90 5.16 -20.65
N GLY A 285 1.79 4.78 -19.72
CA GLY A 285 3.21 4.57 -19.99
C GLY A 285 4.04 5.86 -20.09
N SER A 286 3.44 7.05 -19.98
CA SER A 286 4.12 8.35 -20.13
C SER A 286 5.04 8.73 -18.94
N LYS A 287 4.96 7.96 -17.84
CA LYS A 287 5.61 8.25 -16.55
C LYS A 287 5.22 9.59 -15.92
N LYS A 288 4.21 10.28 -16.44
CA LYS A 288 3.64 11.46 -15.79
C LYS A 288 2.84 11.00 -14.55
N PRO A 289 2.92 11.73 -13.43
CA PRO A 289 2.16 11.37 -12.25
C PRO A 289 0.68 11.68 -12.44
N LEU A 290 -0.18 10.80 -11.93
CA LEU A 290 -1.60 11.05 -11.77
C LEU A 290 -1.79 12.08 -10.65
N VAL A 291 -2.57 13.13 -10.90
CA VAL A 291 -2.73 14.27 -9.99
C VAL A 291 -4.20 14.51 -9.71
N TYR A 292 -4.58 14.52 -8.43
CA TYR A 292 -5.89 14.94 -7.94
C TYR A 292 -5.78 16.27 -7.20
N LYS A 293 -6.75 17.16 -7.40
CA LYS A 293 -6.81 18.45 -6.69
C LYS A 293 -8.19 18.72 -6.14
N GLN A 294 -8.27 19.13 -4.87
CA GLN A 294 -9.52 19.49 -4.24
C GLN A 294 -9.34 20.61 -3.20
N MET A 295 -10.20 21.62 -3.28
CA MET A 295 -10.34 22.65 -2.26
C MET A 295 -11.31 22.21 -1.16
N ASN A 296 -11.10 22.70 0.07
CA ASN A 296 -11.90 22.41 1.26
C ASN A 296 -12.08 20.89 1.47
N PHE A 297 -10.97 20.16 1.34
CA PHE A 297 -10.95 18.71 1.38
C PHE A 297 -11.17 18.21 2.81
N LYS A 298 -12.26 17.43 3.00
CA LYS A 298 -12.69 16.87 4.29
C LYS A 298 -12.66 15.34 4.21
N PRO A 299 -11.51 14.71 4.46
CA PRO A 299 -11.41 13.26 4.37
C PRO A 299 -12.32 12.59 5.41
N LYS A 300 -13.17 11.67 4.95
CA LYS A 300 -14.04 10.81 5.79
C LYS A 300 -13.63 9.34 5.73
N GLY A 301 -12.54 9.06 5.03
CA GLY A 301 -11.96 7.74 4.86
C GLY A 301 -10.55 7.88 4.32
N GLU A 302 -9.89 6.74 4.12
CA GLU A 302 -8.48 6.68 3.79
C GLU A 302 -8.25 6.55 2.28
N LEU A 303 -7.06 6.93 1.82
CA LEU A 303 -6.62 6.60 0.47
C LEU A 303 -6.20 5.14 0.47
N ARG A 304 -6.77 4.35 -0.43
CA ARG A 304 -6.38 2.96 -0.68
C ARG A 304 -6.08 2.78 -2.15
N MET A 305 -4.97 2.11 -2.42
CA MET A 305 -4.60 1.63 -3.74
C MET A 305 -4.28 0.15 -3.63
N SER A 306 -5.05 -0.68 -4.31
CA SER A 306 -4.73 -2.10 -4.44
C SER A 306 -4.59 -2.49 -5.88
N ASN A 307 -3.76 -3.49 -6.16
CA ASN A 307 -3.86 -4.20 -7.42
C ASN A 307 -4.00 -5.68 -7.14
N TYR A 308 -4.91 -6.33 -7.85
CA TYR A 308 -5.06 -7.77 -7.74
C TYR A 308 -4.33 -8.38 -8.93
N ILE A 309 -3.44 -9.35 -8.66
CA ILE A 309 -3.22 -10.36 -9.69
C ILE A 309 -4.57 -11.05 -9.77
N ASP A 310 -5.18 -11.00 -10.95
CA ASP A 310 -6.45 -11.66 -11.19
C ASP A 310 -6.24 -13.18 -11.15
N ILE A 311 -5.98 -13.71 -9.96
CA ILE A 311 -5.97 -15.15 -9.63
C ILE A 311 -7.36 -15.73 -9.74
N ASN A 312 -8.39 -14.88 -9.68
CA ASN A 312 -9.73 -15.26 -10.03
C ASN A 312 -9.82 -15.54 -11.54
N GLN A 313 -9.15 -14.83 -12.45
CA GLN A 313 -9.03 -15.31 -13.84
C GLN A 313 -8.26 -16.62 -13.98
N ALA A 314 -7.42 -17.00 -13.02
CA ALA A 314 -6.81 -18.33 -12.96
C ALA A 314 -7.74 -19.41 -12.36
N MET A 315 -8.85 -19.04 -11.71
CA MET A 315 -9.82 -19.95 -11.09
C MET A 315 -11.15 -20.00 -11.89
N TYR A 316 -11.63 -18.85 -12.35
CA TYR A 316 -12.37 -18.66 -13.61
C TYR A 316 -11.54 -19.05 -14.83
N TRP A 317 -10.30 -19.55 -14.72
CA TRP A 317 -9.60 -20.12 -15.87
C TRP A 317 -10.45 -21.19 -16.57
N TYR A 318 -11.19 -21.96 -15.77
CA TYR A 318 -12.13 -22.96 -16.28
C TYR A 318 -13.41 -22.31 -16.84
N ASP A 319 -13.97 -21.30 -16.17
CA ASP A 319 -15.23 -20.64 -16.59
C ASP A 319 -15.03 -19.59 -17.71
N TYR A 320 -14.02 -18.74 -17.65
CA TYR A 320 -13.59 -17.80 -18.70
C TYR A 320 -13.25 -18.51 -20.02
N TYR A 321 -12.51 -19.63 -20.00
CA TYR A 321 -12.30 -20.40 -21.24
C TYR A 321 -13.51 -21.25 -21.63
N SER A 322 -14.33 -21.72 -20.67
CA SER A 322 -15.55 -22.51 -20.98
C SER A 322 -16.78 -21.67 -21.32
N GLU A 323 -16.76 -20.34 -21.12
CA GLU A 323 -17.84 -19.39 -21.45
C GLU A 323 -17.43 -18.36 -22.52
N LEU A 324 -16.17 -17.90 -22.57
CA LEU A 324 -15.70 -16.90 -23.55
C LEU A 324 -15.13 -17.54 -24.83
N LEU A 325 -14.51 -18.72 -24.71
CA LEU A 325 -13.99 -19.52 -25.84
C LEU A 325 -14.86 -20.75 -26.14
N SER A 326 -15.99 -20.87 -25.44
CA SER A 326 -16.93 -22.01 -25.46
C SER A 326 -17.34 -22.45 -26.85
N ASP A 327 -17.44 -21.50 -27.78
CA ASP A 327 -18.02 -21.74 -29.10
C ASP A 327 -16.98 -21.96 -30.20
N THR A 328 -15.73 -21.51 -30.01
CA THR A 328 -14.72 -21.50 -31.08
C THR A 328 -13.33 -22.00 -30.69
N ALA A 329 -13.02 -22.09 -29.40
CA ALA A 329 -11.70 -22.42 -28.86
C ALA A 329 -10.54 -21.54 -29.39
N VAL A 330 -10.82 -20.32 -29.90
CA VAL A 330 -9.80 -19.38 -30.38
C VAL A 330 -10.01 -17.94 -29.89
N PHE A 331 -8.94 -17.29 -29.43
CA PHE A 331 -8.91 -15.89 -29.03
C PHE A 331 -8.83 -14.99 -30.27
N ASP A 332 -9.80 -14.10 -30.42
CA ASP A 332 -9.88 -13.08 -31.48
C ASP A 332 -9.86 -11.66 -30.89
N VAL A 333 -8.84 -10.87 -31.22
CA VAL A 333 -8.69 -9.47 -30.75
C VAL A 333 -9.75 -8.52 -31.31
N ALA A 334 -10.52 -8.93 -32.32
CA ALA A 334 -11.65 -8.14 -32.82
C ALA A 334 -12.91 -8.27 -31.94
N VAL A 335 -12.97 -9.29 -31.09
CA VAL A 335 -14.17 -9.64 -30.31
C VAL A 335 -13.87 -9.66 -28.80
N HIS A 336 -12.68 -10.12 -28.41
CA HIS A 336 -12.31 -10.32 -27.02
C HIS A 336 -11.44 -9.16 -26.50
N GLU A 337 -11.72 -8.72 -25.27
CA GLU A 337 -10.88 -7.76 -24.57
C GLU A 337 -9.61 -8.45 -24.05
N ILE A 338 -8.47 -7.76 -24.20
CA ILE A 338 -7.20 -8.19 -23.61
C ILE A 338 -7.17 -7.67 -22.17
N ALA A 339 -7.11 -8.56 -21.19
CA ALA A 339 -6.84 -8.22 -19.78
C ALA A 339 -5.58 -7.34 -19.63
N TYR A 340 -5.41 -6.65 -18.50
CA TYR A 340 -4.21 -5.81 -18.32
C TYR A 340 -2.97 -6.61 -17.85
N SER A 341 -3.19 -7.76 -17.21
CA SER A 341 -2.14 -8.60 -16.63
C SER A 341 -1.54 -9.58 -17.63
N PHE A 342 -0.22 -9.54 -17.81
CA PHE A 342 0.50 -10.51 -18.64
C PHE A 342 0.36 -11.96 -18.15
N TYR A 343 0.12 -12.17 -16.85
CA TYR A 343 -0.06 -13.52 -16.29
C TYR A 343 -1.31 -14.21 -16.84
N ALA A 344 -2.36 -13.45 -17.17
CA ALA A 344 -3.57 -13.97 -17.80
C ALA A 344 -3.35 -14.34 -19.29
N HIS A 345 -2.40 -13.70 -19.97
CA HIS A 345 -2.20 -13.83 -21.43
C HIS A 345 -1.26 -14.94 -21.89
N ASN A 346 -0.55 -15.60 -20.97
CA ASN A 346 0.46 -16.59 -21.35
C ASN A 346 -0.15 -17.78 -22.12
N GLN A 347 -1.42 -18.10 -21.87
CA GLN A 347 -2.13 -19.16 -22.58
C GLN A 347 -2.87 -18.65 -23.83
N ASP A 348 -3.37 -17.40 -23.84
CA ASP A 348 -4.07 -16.80 -25.00
C ASP A 348 -3.23 -16.89 -26.29
N LEU A 349 -1.90 -16.79 -26.15
CA LEU A 349 -0.96 -16.96 -27.26
C LEU A 349 -1.12 -18.31 -27.99
N ARG A 350 -1.52 -19.37 -27.29
CA ARG A 350 -1.73 -20.72 -27.86
C ARG A 350 -3.04 -20.81 -28.65
N TYR A 351 -4.00 -19.96 -28.31
CA TYR A 351 -5.35 -19.97 -28.87
C TYR A 351 -5.58 -18.83 -29.86
N ALA A 352 -4.55 -18.08 -30.25
CA ALA A 352 -4.71 -16.97 -31.17
C ALA A 352 -5.37 -17.40 -32.50
N LYS A 353 -6.46 -16.73 -32.88
CA LYS A 353 -7.24 -17.02 -34.09
C LYS A 353 -6.42 -16.94 -35.37
N ASP A 354 -5.54 -15.96 -35.46
CA ASP A 354 -4.71 -15.70 -36.64
C ASP A 354 -3.35 -15.06 -36.27
N GLU A 355 -2.49 -14.89 -37.29
CA GLU A 355 -1.17 -14.30 -37.11
C GLU A 355 -1.24 -12.88 -36.54
N PHE A 356 -2.26 -12.09 -36.90
CA PHE A 356 -2.38 -10.74 -36.40
C PHE A 356 -2.75 -10.71 -34.91
N THR A 357 -3.69 -11.56 -34.49
CA THR A 357 -4.05 -11.79 -33.09
C THR A 357 -2.83 -12.23 -32.29
N LEU A 358 -2.05 -13.18 -32.82
CA LEU A 358 -0.81 -13.62 -32.18
C LEU A 358 0.20 -12.47 -32.06
N GLN A 359 0.34 -11.63 -33.10
CA GLN A 359 1.20 -10.45 -33.05
C GLN A 359 0.72 -9.45 -32.00
N VAL A 360 -0.58 -9.19 -31.88
CA VAL A 360 -1.13 -8.31 -30.83
C VAL A 360 -0.80 -8.90 -29.46
N LEU A 361 -1.24 -10.11 -29.15
CA LEU A 361 -1.00 -10.75 -27.84
C LEU A 361 0.49 -10.79 -27.46
N ARG A 362 1.38 -11.16 -28.40
CA ARG A 362 2.83 -11.21 -28.17
C ARG A 362 3.43 -9.84 -27.91
N ASN A 363 2.92 -8.80 -28.56
CA ASN A 363 3.44 -7.44 -28.42
C ASN A 363 2.80 -6.66 -27.28
N TYR A 364 1.74 -7.18 -26.67
CA TYR A 364 1.01 -6.52 -25.61
C TYR A 364 1.89 -6.04 -24.44
N PRO A 365 2.87 -6.82 -23.92
CA PRO A 365 3.75 -6.35 -22.84
C PRO A 365 4.57 -5.12 -23.20
N PHE A 366 4.89 -4.93 -24.48
CA PHE A 366 5.59 -3.75 -25.00
C PHE A 366 4.61 -2.59 -25.19
N ALA A 367 3.41 -2.87 -25.70
CA ALA A 367 2.36 -1.87 -25.92
C ALA A 367 1.97 -1.16 -24.62
N ILE A 368 1.69 -1.92 -23.57
CA ILE A 368 1.32 -1.37 -22.25
C ILE A 368 2.47 -0.63 -21.56
N ARG A 369 3.70 -0.75 -22.06
CA ARG A 369 4.88 0.01 -21.62
C ARG A 369 5.19 1.20 -22.53
N GLY A 370 4.25 1.58 -23.40
CA GLY A 370 4.38 2.73 -24.30
C GLY A 370 5.32 2.51 -25.48
N TYR A 371 5.58 1.26 -25.89
CA TYR A 371 6.49 1.00 -27.02
C TYR A 371 5.93 1.57 -28.34
N PRO A 372 6.67 2.45 -29.04
CA PRO A 372 6.19 3.08 -30.26
C PRO A 372 6.35 2.12 -31.46
N PHE A 373 5.34 1.28 -31.71
CA PHE A 373 5.42 0.28 -32.78
C PHE A 373 5.71 0.91 -34.15
N LYS A 374 6.62 0.30 -34.92
CA LYS A 374 6.84 0.68 -36.33
C LYS A 374 5.78 0.10 -37.25
N ASN A 375 5.23 -1.07 -36.90
CA ASN A 375 4.18 -1.74 -37.66
C ASN A 375 2.87 -0.94 -37.60
N ARG A 376 2.33 -0.57 -38.78
CA ARG A 376 1.11 0.25 -38.89
C ARG A 376 -0.14 -0.44 -38.34
N LYS A 377 -0.27 -1.77 -38.48
CA LYS A 377 -1.43 -2.51 -37.96
C LYS A 377 -1.43 -2.53 -36.43
N LEU A 378 -0.28 -2.78 -35.80
CA LEU A 378 -0.14 -2.74 -34.34
C LEU A 378 -0.37 -1.34 -33.76
N ARG A 379 0.18 -0.29 -34.39
CA ARG A 379 -0.08 1.12 -34.01
C ARG A 379 -1.52 1.58 -34.21
N LYS A 380 -2.30 0.89 -35.05
CA LYS A 380 -3.71 1.23 -35.25
C LYS A 380 -4.57 0.52 -34.19
N TYR A 381 -4.10 -0.63 -33.73
CA TYR A 381 -4.80 -1.44 -32.73
C TYR A 381 -4.61 -0.87 -31.31
N TYR A 382 -3.36 -0.62 -30.91
CA TYR A 382 -3.00 0.12 -29.69
C TYR A 382 -2.98 1.61 -29.97
#